data_AF-A0A4Q1HQ51-F1
#
_entry.id   AF-A0A4Q1HQ51-F1
#
_cell.length_a   1.000
_cell.length_b   1.000
_cell.length_c   1.000
_cell.angle_alpha   90.00
_cell.angle_beta   90.00
_cell.angle_gamma   90.00
#
_symmetry.space_group_name_H-M   'P 1'
#
loop_
_entity.id
_entity.type
_entity.pdbx_description
1 polymer ?
#
loop_
_entity_poly.entity_id
_entity_poly.type
_entity_poly.pdbx_seq_one_letter_code
_entity_poly.pdbx_strand_id
1 'polypeptide(L)'
;MEPITVEALNGKLAAQSALLSALIRVLPLDALGALEAELTRDLAQAQAGPALPPAALEAYGKAAEAHLAAVREASTKKAWQAPSTNGAG
;
A
#
# COMPACT_ATOMS: atom_id res chain seq x y z
N MET A 1 -17.93 1.22 -16.40
CA MET A 1 -17.17 1.59 -15.19
C MET A 1 -18.19 2.00 -14.15
N GLU A 2 -18.30 1.26 -13.05
CA GLU A 2 -19.15 1.67 -11.94
C GLU A 2 -18.51 2.87 -11.23
N PRO A 3 -19.29 3.89 -10.84
CA PRO A 3 -18.76 5.04 -10.12
C PRO A 3 -18.22 4.60 -8.76
N ILE A 4 -16.98 4.96 -8.47
CA ILE A 4 -16.39 4.79 -7.15
C ILE A 4 -17.09 5.75 -6.18
N THR A 5 -17.78 5.21 -5.18
CA THR A 5 -18.41 6.00 -4.11
C THR A 5 -17.44 6.25 -2.96
N VAL A 6 -17.71 7.27 -2.14
CA VAL A 6 -16.90 7.59 -0.95
C VAL A 6 -16.93 6.42 0.04
N GLU A 7 -18.07 5.73 0.15
CA GLU A 7 -18.25 4.54 0.99
C GLU A 7 -17.41 3.37 0.48
N ALA A 8 -17.33 3.17 -0.84
CA ALA A 8 -16.48 2.14 -1.44
C ALA A 8 -14.99 2.42 -1.20
N LEU A 9 -14.56 3.69 -1.25
CA LEU A 9 -13.21 4.12 -0.92
C LEU A 9 -12.87 3.89 0.56
N ASN A 10 -13.73 4.33 1.46
CA ASN A 10 -13.53 4.14 2.90
C ASN A 10 -13.53 2.65 3.28
N GLY A 11 -14.41 1.85 2.68
CA GLY A 11 -14.45 0.40 2.86
C GLY A 11 -13.14 -0.28 2.39
N LYS A 12 -12.62 0.10 1.22
CA LYS A 12 -11.33 -0.37 0.73
C LYS A 12 -10.18 0.05 1.65
N LEU A 13 -10.17 1.30 2.11
CA LEU A 13 -9.12 1.85 2.97
C LEU A 13 -9.05 1.16 4.35
N ALA A 14 -10.20 0.89 4.95
CA ALA A 14 -10.30 0.16 6.22
C ALA A 14 -9.86 -1.30 6.07
N ALA A 15 -10.31 -1.97 5.01
CA ALA A 15 -9.89 -3.33 4.70
C ALA A 15 -8.38 -3.41 4.42
N GLN A 16 -7.84 -2.45 3.67
CA GLN A 16 -6.40 -2.35 3.38
C GLN A 16 -5.59 -2.12 4.67
N SER A 17 -6.03 -1.25 5.58
CA SER A 17 -5.29 -0.96 6.84
C SER A 17 -5.08 -2.20 7.72
N ALA A 18 -6.14 -2.97 7.95
CA ALA A 18 -6.08 -4.18 8.77
C ALA A 18 -5.26 -5.28 8.08
N LEU A 19 -5.48 -5.46 6.78
CA LEU A 19 -4.80 -6.47 5.97
C LEU A 19 -3.30 -6.17 5.81
N LEU A 20 -2.93 -4.92 5.52
CA LEU A 20 -1.53 -4.48 5.39
C LEU A 20 -0.73 -4.74 6.65
N SER A 21 -1.28 -4.41 7.82
CA SER A 21 -0.60 -4.60 9.10
C SER A 21 -0.26 -6.08 9.37
N ALA A 22 -1.12 -6.99 8.91
CA ALA A 22 -0.88 -8.44 8.98
C ALA A 22 0.11 -8.90 7.90
N LEU A 23 -0.09 -8.49 6.65
CA LEU A 23 0.69 -8.93 5.49
C LEU A 23 2.15 -8.45 5.54
N ILE A 24 2.41 -7.21 5.96
CA ILE A 24 3.74 -6.62 6.01
C ILE A 24 4.74 -7.49 6.80
N ARG A 25 4.29 -8.16 7.85
CA ARG A 25 5.14 -9.02 8.70
C ARG A 25 5.52 -10.32 8.00
N VAL A 26 4.59 -10.91 7.26
CA VAL A 26 4.71 -12.27 6.73
C VAL A 26 5.15 -12.33 5.28
N LEU A 27 4.89 -11.30 4.47
CA LEU A 27 5.19 -11.32 3.05
C LEU A 27 6.71 -11.31 2.77
N PRO A 28 7.18 -12.04 1.75
CA PRO A 28 8.55 -11.92 1.26
C PRO A 28 8.75 -10.59 0.51
N LEU A 29 10.02 -10.23 0.25
CA LEU A 29 10.40 -8.92 -0.27
C LEU A 29 9.79 -8.62 -1.65
N ASP A 30 9.73 -9.60 -2.53
CA ASP A 30 9.10 -9.53 -3.85
C ASP A 30 7.58 -9.24 -3.75
N ALA A 31 6.89 -9.91 -2.83
CA ALA A 31 5.47 -9.67 -2.59
C ALA A 31 5.22 -8.29 -1.96
N LEU A 32 6.14 -7.77 -1.14
CA LEU A 32 6.06 -6.39 -0.65
C LEU A 32 6.23 -5.37 -1.78
N GLY A 33 7.12 -5.64 -2.74
CA GLY A 33 7.27 -4.80 -3.93
C GLY A 33 6.02 -4.79 -4.81
N ALA A 34 5.36 -5.95 -4.99
CA ALA A 34 4.08 -6.03 -5.69
C ALA A 34 2.97 -5.24 -4.95
N LEU A 35 2.91 -5.35 -3.62
CA LEU A 35 1.96 -4.61 -2.79
C LEU A 35 2.16 -3.09 -2.88
N GLU A 36 3.41 -2.62 -2.88
CA GLU A 36 3.72 -1.20 -3.08
C GLU A 36 3.23 -0.69 -4.45
N ALA A 37 3.45 -1.47 -5.51
CA ALA A 37 3.01 -1.11 -6.85
C ALA A 37 1.48 -1.06 -6.99
N GLU A 38 0.76 -1.98 -6.35
CA GLU A 38 -0.70 -1.96 -6.32
C GLU A 38 -1.25 -0.75 -5.56
N LEU A 39 -0.72 -0.45 -4.37
CA LEU A 39 -1.13 0.73 -3.60
C LEU A 39 -0.90 2.04 -4.36
N THR A 40 0.23 2.12 -5.07
CA THR A 40 0.55 3.29 -5.92
C THR A 40 -0.45 3.41 -7.07
N ARG A 41 -0.84 2.29 -7.70
CA ARG A 41 -1.83 2.27 -8.77
C ARG A 41 -3.21 2.66 -8.27
N ASP A 42 -3.64 2.12 -7.14
CA ASP A 42 -4.92 2.44 -6.49
C ASP A 42 -5.00 3.94 -6.16
N LEU A 43 -3.91 4.51 -5.63
CA LEU A 43 -3.82 5.94 -5.35
C LEU A 43 -3.95 6.79 -6.63
N ALA A 44 -3.23 6.42 -7.69
CA ALA A 44 -3.33 7.11 -8.98
C ALA A 44 -4.74 7.00 -9.58
N GLN A 45 -5.39 5.84 -9.45
CA GLN A 45 -6.76 5.63 -9.92
C GLN A 45 -7.78 6.45 -9.13
N ALA A 46 -7.62 6.56 -7.82
CA ALA A 46 -8.50 7.39 -6.98
C ALA A 46 -8.38 8.88 -7.35
N GLN A 47 -7.16 9.36 -7.63
CA GLN A 47 -6.90 10.75 -8.04
C GLN A 47 -7.39 11.05 -9.46
N ALA A 48 -7.35 10.07 -10.37
CA ALA A 48 -7.84 10.19 -11.75
C ALA A 48 -9.35 9.86 -11.89
N GLY A 49 -9.98 9.36 -10.83
CA GLY A 49 -11.37 8.91 -10.81
C GLY A 49 -12.38 10.06 -10.82
N PRO A 50 -13.69 9.74 -10.84
CA PRO A 50 -14.76 10.74 -10.82
C PRO A 50 -14.64 11.67 -9.60
N ALA A 51 -15.18 12.88 -9.70
CA ALA A 51 -15.04 13.96 -8.71
C ALA A 51 -15.51 13.55 -7.31
N LEU A 52 -14.60 12.98 -6.54
CA LEU A 52 -14.78 12.74 -5.12
C LEU A 52 -14.69 14.08 -4.38
N PRO A 53 -15.38 14.21 -3.23
CA PRO A 53 -15.19 15.36 -2.37
C PRO A 53 -13.70 15.54 -2.03
N PRO A 54 -13.13 16.76 -2.14
CA PRO A 54 -11.70 16.98 -1.89
C PRO A 54 -11.22 16.44 -0.55
N ALA A 55 -12.05 16.55 0.50
CA ALA A 55 -11.76 16.03 1.83
C ALA A 55 -11.67 14.49 1.88
N ALA A 56 -12.49 13.79 1.09
CA ALA A 56 -12.45 12.33 0.99
C ALA A 56 -11.19 11.87 0.23
N LEU A 57 -10.82 12.60 -0.83
CA LEU A 57 -9.59 12.36 -1.58
C LEU A 57 -8.35 12.60 -0.71
N GLU A 58 -8.35 13.67 0.09
CA GLU A 58 -7.26 14.00 1.02
C GLU A 58 -7.10 12.95 2.12
N ALA A 59 -8.20 12.52 2.74
CA ALA A 59 -8.18 11.47 3.75
C ALA A 59 -7.69 10.14 3.19
N TYR A 60 -8.16 9.78 1.99
CA TYR A 60 -7.71 8.59 1.27
C TYR A 60 -6.22 8.67 0.93
N GLY A 61 -5.77 9.83 0.41
CA GLY A 61 -4.36 10.07 0.09
C GLY A 61 -3.44 9.92 1.30
N LYS A 62 -3.78 10.56 2.44
CA LYS A 62 -3.02 10.45 3.68
C LYS A 62 -2.90 9.01 4.19
N ALA A 63 -3.98 8.24 4.10
CA ALA A 63 -3.97 6.85 4.54
C ALA A 63 -3.18 5.93 3.58
N ALA A 64 -3.35 6.10 2.27
CA ALA A 64 -2.58 5.39 1.26
C ALA A 64 -1.07 5.68 1.38
N GLU A 65 -0.69 6.94 1.64
CA GLU A 65 0.70 7.34 1.92
C GLU A 65 1.25 6.66 3.18
N ALA A 66 0.46 6.61 4.26
CA ALA A 66 0.86 5.92 5.48
C ALA A 66 1.06 4.41 5.24
N HIS A 67 0.23 3.78 4.43
CA HIS A 67 0.39 2.38 4.03
C HIS A 67 1.63 2.16 3.18
N LEU A 68 1.87 3.01 2.18
CA LEU A 68 3.08 2.98 1.36
C LEU A 68 4.34 3.12 2.21
N ALA A 69 4.35 4.04 3.18
CA ALA A 69 5.46 4.21 4.11
C ALA A 69 5.73 2.94 4.92
N ALA A 70 4.68 2.29 5.44
CA ALA A 70 4.80 1.05 6.20
C ALA A 70 5.35 -0.12 5.35
N VAL A 71 4.90 -0.24 4.09
CA VAL A 71 5.42 -1.24 3.15
C VAL A 71 6.90 -0.96 2.84
N ARG A 72 7.27 0.28 2.54
CA ARG A 72 8.67 0.67 2.26
C ARG A 72 9.59 0.41 3.44
N GLU A 73 9.15 0.74 4.65
CA GLU A 73 9.92 0.47 5.87
C GLU A 73 10.15 -1.04 6.05
N ALA A 74 9.13 -1.86 5.81
CA ALA A 74 9.23 -3.30 5.91
C ALA A 74 10.09 -3.92 4.81
N SER A 75 9.96 -3.46 3.58
CA SER A 75 10.82 -3.85 2.45
C SER A 75 12.27 -3.55 2.77
N THR A 76 12.54 -2.35 3.30
CA THR A 76 13.88 -1.95 3.73
C THR A 76 14.39 -2.91 4.81
N LYS A 77 13.64 -3.11 5.90
CA LYS A 77 14.03 -4.04 6.98
C LYS A 77 14.30 -5.46 6.48
N LYS A 78 13.47 -5.99 5.58
CA LYS A 78 13.66 -7.33 5.00
C LYS A 78 14.84 -7.41 4.04
N ALA A 79 15.10 -6.36 3.26
CA ALA A 79 16.29 -6.27 2.41
C ALA A 79 17.59 -6.27 3.24
N TRP A 80 17.59 -5.58 4.39
CA TRP A 80 18.71 -5.60 5.34
C TRP A 80 18.84 -6.92 6.10
N GLN A 81 17.74 -7.65 6.30
CA GLN A 81 17.72 -8.96 6.95
C GLN A 81 17.96 -10.13 5.99
N ALA A 82 17.97 -9.90 4.67
CA ALA A 82 18.38 -10.91 3.72
C ALA A 82 19.79 -11.35 4.13
N PRO A 83 20.01 -12.64 4.45
CA PRO A 83 21.32 -13.09 4.88
C PRO A 83 22.29 -12.68 3.79
N SER A 84 23.29 -11.86 4.15
CA SER A 84 24.42 -11.62 3.27
C SER A 84 24.97 -13.00 2.93
N THR A 85 24.66 -13.50 1.73
CA THR A 85 25.36 -14.65 1.15
C THR A 85 26.75 -14.16 0.74
N ASN A 86 27.52 -13.67 1.71
CA ASN A 86 28.96 -13.55 1.62
C ASN A 86 29.49 -14.95 1.94
N GLY A 87 29.49 -15.81 0.93
CA GLY A 87 29.85 -17.21 1.12
C GLY A 87 30.00 -17.97 -0.19
N ALA A 88 31.05 -17.66 -0.94
CA ALA A 88 31.81 -18.60 -1.78
C ALA A 88 33.06 -17.80 -2.19
N GLY A 89 34.25 -18.04 -1.65
CA GLY A 89 34.94 -19.33 -1.66
C GLY A 89 36.16 -19.13 -2.54
#